data_AF-A0A1Q3CUX8-F1
#
_entry.id   AF-A0A1Q3CUX8-F1
#
_cell.length_a   1.000
_cell.length_b   1.000
_cell.length_c   1.000
_cell.angle_alpha   90.00
_cell.angle_beta   90.00
_cell.angle_gamma   90.00
#
_symmetry.space_group_name_H-M   'P 1'
#
loop_
_entity.id
_entity.type
_entity.pdbx_description
1 polymer ?
#
loop_
_entity_poly.entity_id
_entity_poly.type
_entity_poly.pdbx_seq_one_letter_code
_entity_poly.pdbx_strand_id
1 'polypeptide(L)'
;MCKNESISSMYVSFTSIINSMQALDKTYSNSELVRKILRCLPKSWMPKVTAIEKAKNLNKLPLEELLGSLVTHEMTIKLQDEDEEKELKKKVIAFKSSKDDSVKKVMNI
;
A
#
# COMPACT_ATOMS: atom_id res chain seq x y z
N MET A 1 -5.78 1.39 -10.41
CA MET A 1 -5.55 0.36 -9.38
C MET A 1 -6.68 0.39 -8.38
N CYS A 2 -7.32 -0.75 -8.14
CA CYS A 2 -8.38 -0.87 -7.13
C CYS A 2 -7.77 -0.80 -5.71
N LYS A 3 -8.56 -0.41 -4.70
CA LYS A 3 -8.08 -0.18 -3.32
C LYS A 3 -7.37 -1.38 -2.65
N ASN A 4 -7.59 -2.60 -3.15
CA ASN A 4 -7.06 -3.84 -2.60
C ASN A 4 -6.24 -4.64 -3.63
N GLU A 5 -5.93 -4.03 -4.76
CA GLU A 5 -5.11 -4.65 -5.79
C GLU A 5 -3.63 -4.46 -5.43
N SER A 6 -2.85 -5.55 -5.51
CA SER A 6 -1.40 -5.47 -5.28
C SER A 6 -0.68 -4.80 -6.45
N ILE A 7 0.48 -4.20 -6.19
CA ILE A 7 1.36 -3.67 -7.24
C ILE A 7 1.69 -4.74 -8.28
N SER A 8 1.95 -5.98 -7.86
CA SER A 8 2.23 -7.11 -8.75
C SER A 8 1.04 -7.44 -9.65
N SER A 9 -0.17 -7.49 -9.09
CA SER A 9 -1.41 -7.74 -9.87
C SER A 9 -1.65 -6.62 -10.89
N MET A 10 -1.52 -5.36 -10.46
CA MET A 10 -1.63 -4.20 -11.34
C MET A 10 -0.61 -4.26 -12.48
N TYR A 11 0.63 -4.66 -12.19
CA TYR A 11 1.68 -4.80 -13.21
C TYR A 11 1.40 -5.90 -14.24
N VAL A 12 0.83 -7.04 -13.80
CA VAL A 12 0.39 -8.11 -14.71
C VAL A 12 -0.69 -7.61 -15.66
N SER A 13 -1.73 -6.93 -15.14
CA SER A 13 -2.78 -6.34 -15.97
C SER A 13 -2.24 -5.26 -16.90
N PHE A 14 -1.31 -4.43 -16.42
CA PHE A 14 -0.63 -3.43 -17.23
C PHE A 14 0.14 -4.08 -18.39
N THR A 15 0.92 -5.13 -18.13
CA THR A 15 1.67 -5.86 -19.15
C THR A 15 0.73 -6.51 -20.17
N SER A 16 -0.39 -7.08 -19.73
CA SER A 16 -1.40 -7.63 -20.64
C SER A 16 -1.93 -6.56 -21.61
N ILE A 17 -2.21 -5.34 -21.11
CA ILE A 17 -2.62 -4.22 -21.95
C ILE A 17 -1.52 -3.84 -22.94
N ILE A 18 -0.26 -3.70 -22.48
CA ILE A 18 0.87 -3.36 -23.35
C ILE A 18 1.04 -4.39 -24.48
N ASN A 19 0.93 -5.68 -24.17
CA ASN A 19 1.02 -6.75 -25.16
C ASN A 19 -0.12 -6.65 -26.19
N SER A 20 -1.36 -6.39 -25.76
CA SER A 20 -2.48 -6.15 -26.67
C SER A 20 -2.26 -4.91 -27.55
N MET A 21 -1.62 -3.87 -27.03
CA MET A 21 -1.30 -2.67 -27.81
C MET A 21 -0.17 -2.92 -28.81
N GLN A 22 0.84 -3.70 -28.45
CA GLN A 22 1.92 -4.12 -29.36
C GLN A 22 1.36 -4.96 -30.52
N ALA A 23 0.36 -5.81 -30.28
CA ALA A 23 -0.33 -6.55 -31.33
C ALA A 23 -1.10 -5.64 -32.32
N LEU A 24 -1.33 -4.38 -31.95
CA LEU A 24 -1.92 -3.33 -32.80
C LEU A 24 -0.85 -2.35 -33.34
N ASP A 25 0.41 -2.75 -33.37
CA ASP A 25 1.59 -1.95 -33.76
C ASP A 25 1.78 -0.66 -32.93
N LYS A 26 1.18 -0.59 -31.73
CA LYS A 26 1.40 0.52 -30.79
C LYS A 26 2.42 0.12 -29.74
N THR A 27 3.62 0.65 -29.88
CA THR A 27 4.70 0.47 -28.90
C THR A 27 4.81 1.69 -28.00
N TYR A 28 5.35 1.49 -26.79
CA TYR A 28 5.61 2.56 -25.84
C TYR A 28 7.07 2.54 -25.42
N SER A 29 7.67 3.71 -25.29
CA SER A 29 8.99 3.83 -24.68
C SER A 29 8.93 3.53 -23.19
N ASN A 30 10.08 3.13 -22.62
CA ASN A 30 10.18 2.86 -21.19
C ASN A 30 9.72 4.07 -20.33
N SER A 31 10.10 5.28 -20.75
CA SER A 31 9.69 6.53 -20.09
C SER A 31 8.17 6.74 -20.05
N GLU A 32 7.46 6.34 -21.11
CA GLU A 32 6.00 6.42 -21.16
C GLU A 32 5.37 5.39 -20.23
N LEU A 33 5.92 4.17 -20.19
CA LEU A 33 5.47 3.11 -19.29
C LEU A 33 5.63 3.53 -17.83
N VAL A 34 6.80 4.05 -17.45
CA VAL A 34 7.08 4.59 -16.11
C VAL A 34 6.04 5.63 -15.69
N ARG A 35 5.78 6.62 -16.55
CA ARG A 35 4.79 7.68 -16.26
C ARG A 35 3.36 7.14 -16.18
N LYS A 36 3.00 6.18 -17.01
CA LYS A 36 1.67 5.54 -16.98
C LYS A 36 1.47 4.77 -15.67
N ILE A 37 2.45 3.99 -15.23
CA ILE A 37 2.38 3.26 -13.96
C ILE A 37 2.18 4.23 -12.80
N LEU A 38 3.01 5.29 -12.70
CA LEU A 38 2.89 6.29 -11.63
C LEU A 38 1.51 6.96 -11.59
N ARG A 39 0.90 7.22 -12.76
CA ARG A 39 -0.47 7.77 -12.87
C ARG A 39 -1.58 6.78 -12.48
N CYS A 40 -1.33 5.48 -12.59
CA CYS A 40 -2.31 4.44 -12.26
C CYS A 40 -2.37 4.12 -10.77
N LEU A 41 -1.44 4.63 -9.96
CA LEU A 41 -1.38 4.41 -8.52
C LEU A 41 -2.49 5.18 -7.77
N PRO A 42 -3.00 4.63 -6.65
CA PRO A 42 -3.98 5.32 -5.82
C PRO A 42 -3.43 6.61 -5.20
N LYS A 43 -4.33 7.52 -4.79
CA LYS A 43 -3.95 8.79 -4.16
C LYS A 43 -3.10 8.63 -2.88
N SER A 44 -3.23 7.52 -2.16
CA SER A 44 -2.39 7.23 -0.99
C SER A 44 -0.89 7.10 -1.33
N TRP A 45 -0.55 6.83 -2.59
CA TRP A 45 0.82 6.73 -3.06
C TRP A 45 1.44 8.06 -3.49
N MET A 46 0.68 9.17 -3.49
CA MET A 46 1.17 10.48 -3.95
C MET A 46 2.45 10.95 -3.26
N PRO A 47 2.67 10.75 -1.94
CA PRO A 47 3.95 11.08 -1.32
C PRO A 47 5.12 10.33 -1.93
N LYS A 48 4.95 9.03 -2.20
CA LYS A 48 5.97 8.17 -2.84
C LYS A 48 6.22 8.58 -4.30
N VAL A 49 5.16 8.85 -5.06
CA VAL A 49 5.26 9.35 -6.45
C VAL A 49 6.05 10.65 -6.49
N THR A 50 5.69 11.62 -5.64
CA THR A 50 6.40 12.91 -5.54
C THR A 50 7.88 12.74 -5.20
N ALA A 51 8.20 11.81 -4.28
CA ALA A 51 9.59 11.52 -3.93
C ALA A 51 10.38 10.95 -5.11
N ILE A 52 9.78 10.04 -5.89
CA ILE A 52 10.41 9.47 -7.09
C ILE A 52 10.62 10.57 -8.15
N GLU A 53 9.62 11.41 -8.40
CA GLU A 53 9.70 12.51 -9.36
C GLU A 53 10.77 13.55 -9.00
N LYS A 54 10.99 13.81 -7.71
CA LYS A 54 12.03 14.72 -7.24
C LYS A 54 13.42 14.09 -7.25
N ALA A 55 13.53 12.80 -6.96
CA ALA A 55 14.82 12.13 -6.78
C ALA A 55 15.39 11.53 -8.08
N LYS A 56 14.54 11.17 -9.04
CA LYS A 56 14.95 10.39 -10.23
C LYS A 56 14.52 11.05 -11.52
N ASN A 57 15.31 10.84 -12.58
CA ASN A 57 14.93 11.22 -13.93
C ASN A 57 14.07 10.13 -14.57
N LEU A 58 12.76 10.38 -14.70
CA LEU A 58 11.80 9.42 -15.24
C LEU A 58 12.07 8.98 -16.70
N ASN A 59 12.86 9.74 -17.45
CA ASN A 59 13.22 9.36 -18.82
C ASN A 59 14.32 8.30 -18.88
N LYS A 60 15.07 8.12 -17.79
CA LYS A 60 16.21 7.19 -17.69
C LYS A 60 15.98 6.10 -16.64
N LEU A 61 14.88 6.18 -15.89
CA LEU A 61 14.55 5.25 -14.82
C LEU A 61 14.17 3.89 -15.41
N PRO A 62 14.90 2.79 -15.12
CA PRO A 62 14.50 1.45 -15.53
C PRO A 62 13.15 1.07 -14.90
N LEU A 63 12.36 0.30 -15.64
CA LEU A 63 11.01 -0.07 -15.22
C LEU A 63 11.04 -1.03 -14.02
N GLU A 64 12.01 -1.94 -14.03
CA GLU A 64 12.28 -2.92 -12.99
C GLU A 64 12.66 -2.24 -11.68
N GLU A 65 13.44 -1.16 -11.76
CA GLU A 65 13.83 -0.36 -10.60
C GLU A 65 12.63 0.39 -10.01
N LEU A 66 11.76 0.94 -10.85
CA LEU A 66 10.51 1.54 -10.42
C LEU A 66 9.63 0.50 -9.69
N LEU A 67 9.41 -0.65 -10.32
CA LEU A 67 8.57 -1.71 -9.78
C LEU A 67 9.12 -2.24 -8.46
N GLY A 68 10.43 -2.47 -8.36
CA GLY A 68 11.08 -2.86 -7.10
C GLY A 68 10.82 -1.85 -5.99
N SER A 69 10.97 -0.55 -6.27
CA SER A 69 10.69 0.50 -5.28
C SER A 69 9.23 0.54 -4.82
N LEU A 70 8.30 0.26 -5.73
CA LEU A 70 6.87 0.21 -5.42
C LEU A 70 6.52 -1.02 -4.59
N VAL A 71 7.01 -2.21 -4.95
CA VAL A 71 6.78 -3.46 -4.21
C VAL A 71 7.37 -3.38 -2.80
N THR A 72 8.59 -2.87 -2.65
CA THR A 72 9.19 -2.66 -1.32
C THR A 72 8.33 -1.72 -0.46
N HIS A 73 7.82 -0.63 -1.04
CA HIS A 73 6.96 0.29 -0.30
C HIS A 73 5.62 -0.36 0.12
N GLU A 74 5.03 -1.17 -0.76
CA GLU A 74 3.81 -1.94 -0.44
C GLU A 74 4.04 -2.87 0.77
N MET A 75 5.17 -3.58 0.79
CA MET A 75 5.55 -4.45 1.91
C MET A 75 5.74 -3.65 3.21
N THR A 76 6.41 -2.49 3.15
CA THR A 76 6.61 -1.65 4.34
C THR A 76 5.28 -1.14 4.91
N ILE A 77 4.33 -0.73 4.06
CA ILE A 77 3.01 -0.29 4.52
C ILE A 77 2.26 -1.43 5.20
N LYS A 78 2.25 -2.63 4.60
CA LYS A 78 1.58 -3.81 5.18
C LYS A 78 2.15 -4.19 6.55
N LEU A 79 3.48 -4.12 6.72
CA LEU A 79 4.11 -4.38 8.01
C LEU A 79 3.72 -3.34 9.08
N GLN A 80 3.63 -2.07 8.70
CA GLN A 80 3.18 -1.00 9.61
C GLN A 80 1.72 -1.18 10.03
N ASP A 81 0.84 -1.52 9.09
CA ASP A 81 -0.58 -1.80 9.38
C ASP A 81 -0.75 -2.97 10.38
N GLU A 82 0.04 -4.04 10.21
CA GLU A 82 0.03 -5.19 11.13
C GLU A 82 0.50 -4.84 12.55
N ASP A 83 1.52 -3.99 12.67
CA ASP A 83 2.06 -3.57 13.96
C ASP A 83 1.14 -2.57 14.67
N GLU A 84 0.53 -1.64 13.92
CA GLU A 84 -0.51 -0.74 14.44
C GLU A 84 -1.75 -1.51 14.91
N GLU A 85 -2.20 -2.53 14.16
CA GLU A 85 -3.33 -3.37 14.57
C GLU A 85 -3.04 -4.14 15.88
N LYS A 86 -1.82 -4.66 16.04
CA LYS A 86 -1.39 -5.34 17.28
C LYS A 86 -1.37 -4.38 18.47
N GLU A 87 -0.84 -3.17 18.29
CA GLU A 87 -0.78 -2.15 19.34
C GLU A 87 -2.16 -1.61 19.73
N LEU A 88 -3.05 -1.39 18.75
CA LEU A 88 -4.44 -1.02 19.00
C LEU A 88 -5.18 -2.13 19.75
N LYS A 89 -5.00 -3.41 19.34
CA LYS A 89 -5.58 -4.55 20.06
C LYS A 89 -5.11 -4.59 21.51
N LYS A 90 -3.80 -4.44 21.80
CA LYS A 90 -3.25 -4.40 23.16
C LYS A 90 -3.83 -3.27 24.03
N LYS A 91 -4.01 -2.06 23.47
CA LYS A 91 -4.63 -0.94 24.20
C LYS A 91 -6.10 -1.17 24.52
N VAL A 92 -6.86 -1.79 23.61
CA VAL A 92 -8.29 -2.11 23.83
C VAL A 92 -8.48 -3.15 24.96
N ILE A 93 -7.59 -4.13 25.10
CA ILE A 93 -7.67 -5.12 26.19
C ILE A 93 -7.40 -4.46 27.55
N ALA A 94 -6.42 -3.55 27.63
CA ALA A 94 -6.10 -2.84 28.87
C ALA A 94 -7.25 -1.95 29.37
N PHE A 95 -8.09 -1.42 28.46
CA PHE A 95 -9.20 -0.53 28.81
C PHE A 95 -10.45 -1.25 29.35
N LYS A 96 -10.54 -2.58 29.26
CA LYS A 96 -11.73 -3.34 29.71
C LYS A 96 -11.75 -3.71 31.20
N SER A 97 -10.79 -3.26 32.01
CA SER A 97 -10.76 -3.55 33.45
C SER A 97 -11.30 -2.39 34.30
N SER A 98 -12.63 -2.28 34.42
CA SER A 98 -13.31 -1.80 35.63
C SER A 98 -14.83 -1.72 35.45
N LYS A 99 -15.55 -2.62 36.12
CA LYS A 99 -16.66 -2.36 37.07
C LYS A 99 -17.54 -3.60 37.21
N ASP A 100 -17.38 -4.30 38.32
CA ASP A 100 -18.52 -4.74 39.15
C ASP A 100 -18.01 -5.00 40.58
N ASP A 101 -17.93 -3.92 41.37
CA ASP A 101 -17.83 -3.99 42.83
C ASP A 101 -19.21 -3.59 43.38
N SER A 102 -20.08 -4.57 43.60
CA SER A 102 -21.31 -4.53 44.41
C SER A 102 -21.87 -5.95 44.36
N VAL A 103 -21.81 -6.80 45.38
CA VAL A 103 -22.61 -6.79 46.62
C VAL A 103 -21.94 -7.82 47.57
N LYS A 104 -21.79 -7.58 48.87
CA LYS A 104 -22.74 -8.09 49.87
C LYS A 104 -22.59 -7.36 51.22
N LYS A 105 -23.75 -6.90 51.64
CA LYS A 105 -24.16 -6.15 52.82
C LYS A 105 -23.94 -6.94 54.12
N VAL A 106 -23.24 -6.28 55.05
CA VAL A 106 -23.49 -6.10 56.50
C VAL A 106 -23.98 -7.31 57.32
N MET A 107 -23.18 -7.61 58.35
CA MET A 107 -23.45 -8.42 59.55
C MET A 107 -24.86 -8.21 60.12
N ASN A 108 -25.52 -9.29 60.55
CA ASN A 108 -26.51 -9.20 61.61
C ASN A 108 -26.27 -10.32 62.63
N ILE A 109 -26.37 -9.90 63.89
CA ILE A 109 -26.15 -10.59 65.17
C ILE A 109 -27.02 -11.83 65.30
#